data_AF-A0A533XDX3-F1
#
_entry.id   AF-A0A533XDX3-F1
#
_cell.length_a   1.000
_cell.length_b   1.000
_cell.length_c   1.000
_cell.angle_alpha   90.00
_cell.angle_beta   90.00
_cell.angle_gamma   90.00
#
_symmetry.space_group_name_H-M   'P 1'
#
loop_
_entity.id
_entity.type
_entity.pdbx_description
1 polymer ?
#
loop_
_entity_poly.entity_id
_entity_poly.type
_entity_poly.pdbx_seq_one_letter_code
_entity_poly.pdbx_strand_id
1 'polypeptide(L)'
;MPRHRHRDRWSSLCLWTLLTILLPAGIPAQAEPLNRPFWAEQAMFRFGEDLFFVGQASCAKRAEEGRQKAFTQGLQELLNHAQASSLAGVEIATQMVFEESSPSGCPPGTVTVWRLLRVDADKVTKLAKAARFRLRLDAPPPAAPPRDLTPKMGMSRDETLDRFGRPWSILMRESGEEIGWEYPQFGLTLMLNRDNYVKGWRLAAPQEREKKEGPGVGEQSPVMDLTDRLGRLERSSEALTNVVYNKDGFSVPVRRFQPSETLFPETTIHITFSSRPFLPTTQTVTGLAAGEYSNGLKVSMSIGPRCDFAVYNLSIWPLAEATGPQISADHHLSDSANAELHMAVALAARTIGYDPRYLGVRVSLYTPIFPLQSSDRVNIDISGAGVVFAVTIASAILGDPVRSDVSMFGTLDGNLTVEPIDDLEDRISGCRQHSPRELVLPVGQNYIDRAVRRMGDGIKVTYVTTLPEAYRVATGQPLRLAQ
;
A
#
# COMPACT_ATOMS: atom_id res chain seq x y z
N MET A 1 -64.18 -18.94 -64.84
CA MET A 1 -62.76 -18.90 -64.40
C MET A 1 -62.65 -18.00 -63.17
N PRO A 2 -61.83 -18.37 -62.19
CA PRO A 2 -62.05 -18.06 -60.78
C PRO A 2 -61.13 -16.94 -60.27
N ARG A 3 -61.51 -16.26 -59.17
CA ARG A 3 -60.74 -16.26 -57.91
C ARG A 3 -61.37 -15.37 -56.84
N HIS A 4 -61.74 -16.05 -55.77
CA HIS A 4 -61.91 -15.58 -54.38
C HIS A 4 -60.86 -14.56 -53.92
N ARG A 5 -61.28 -13.67 -53.01
CA ARG A 5 -60.79 -13.55 -51.61
C ARG A 5 -61.49 -12.37 -50.93
N HIS A 6 -62.55 -12.57 -50.16
CA HIS A 6 -62.52 -12.74 -48.70
C HIS A 6 -61.11 -12.79 -48.07
N ARG A 7 -60.77 -11.73 -47.31
CA ARG A 7 -59.71 -11.67 -46.29
C ARG A 7 -59.77 -10.30 -45.59
N ASP A 8 -59.65 -10.09 -44.29
CA ASP A 8 -59.81 -10.88 -43.07
C ASP A 8 -60.09 -9.83 -41.97
N ARG A 9 -61.27 -9.88 -41.33
CA ARG A 9 -61.33 -9.62 -39.88
C ARG A 9 -60.48 -10.72 -39.24
N TRP A 10 -59.92 -10.50 -38.06
CA TRP A 10 -59.12 -11.45 -37.25
C TRP A 10 -57.60 -11.40 -37.47
N SER A 11 -56.97 -10.31 -37.01
CA SER A 11 -55.56 -10.35 -36.55
C SER A 11 -55.32 -9.42 -35.36
N SER A 12 -56.33 -9.15 -34.53
CA SER A 12 -56.16 -8.39 -33.28
C SER A 12 -55.60 -9.23 -32.12
N LEU A 13 -55.15 -10.46 -32.43
CA LEU A 13 -54.59 -11.44 -31.50
C LEU A 13 -53.08 -11.70 -31.72
N CYS A 14 -52.44 -11.04 -32.69
CA CYS A 14 -50.97 -11.15 -32.90
C CYS A 14 -50.16 -9.96 -32.37
N LEU A 15 -50.81 -8.89 -31.86
CA LEU A 15 -50.08 -7.73 -31.33
C LEU A 15 -49.69 -7.85 -29.85
N TRP A 16 -50.16 -8.89 -29.14
CA TRP A 16 -49.83 -9.13 -27.73
C TRP A 16 -48.82 -10.26 -27.49
N THR A 17 -48.40 -10.99 -28.53
CA THR A 17 -47.40 -12.06 -28.43
C THR A 17 -46.03 -11.70 -29.02
N LEU A 18 -45.87 -10.50 -29.58
CA LEU A 18 -44.61 -10.01 -30.16
C LEU A 18 -43.91 -8.93 -29.31
N LEU A 19 -44.33 -8.75 -28.06
CA LEU A 19 -43.77 -7.79 -27.10
C LEU A 19 -43.10 -8.46 -25.88
N THR A 20 -42.51 -9.65 -26.06
CA THR A 20 -41.81 -10.38 -24.99
C THR A 20 -40.44 -10.96 -25.39
N ILE A 21 -39.90 -10.63 -26.57
CA ILE A 21 -38.54 -11.04 -26.97
C ILE A 21 -37.77 -9.81 -27.44
N LEU A 22 -37.52 -8.88 -26.52
CA LEU A 22 -36.44 -7.87 -26.61
C LEU A 22 -36.11 -7.39 -25.18
N LEU A 23 -36.01 -8.32 -24.24
CA LEU A 23 -35.06 -8.14 -23.14
C LEU A 23 -33.69 -8.45 -23.72
N PRO A 24 -32.71 -7.55 -23.70
CA PRO A 24 -31.34 -7.96 -23.87
C PRO A 24 -31.04 -8.86 -22.66
N ALA A 25 -31.15 -10.18 -22.84
CA ALA A 25 -30.40 -11.11 -22.02
C ALA A 25 -28.95 -10.66 -22.18
N GLY A 26 -28.42 -10.02 -21.13
CA GLY A 26 -27.07 -9.49 -21.11
C GLY A 26 -26.14 -10.57 -21.60
N ILE A 27 -25.63 -10.38 -22.81
CA ILE A 27 -24.59 -11.23 -23.38
C ILE A 27 -23.44 -11.14 -22.37
N PRO A 28 -23.05 -12.23 -21.68
CA PRO A 28 -21.90 -12.17 -20.81
C PRO A 28 -20.72 -11.79 -21.69
N ALA A 29 -20.14 -10.63 -21.39
CA ALA A 29 -18.96 -10.14 -22.09
C ALA A 29 -17.87 -11.20 -21.94
N GLN A 30 -17.64 -11.97 -23.01
CA GLN A 30 -16.47 -12.82 -23.11
C GLN A 30 -15.29 -11.89 -23.29
N ALA A 31 -14.46 -11.80 -22.26
CA ALA A 31 -13.33 -10.90 -22.28
C ALA A 31 -12.07 -11.62 -21.81
N GLU A 32 -10.97 -11.28 -22.47
CA GLU A 32 -9.62 -11.69 -22.12
C GLU A 32 -9.30 -11.41 -20.64
N PRO A 33 -8.31 -12.11 -20.06
CA PRO A 33 -7.91 -11.97 -18.64
C PRO A 33 -7.61 -10.53 -18.18
N LEU A 34 -7.36 -9.61 -19.13
CA LEU A 34 -7.11 -8.18 -18.92
C LEU A 34 -8.38 -7.33 -18.68
N ASN A 35 -9.58 -7.90 -18.82
CA ASN A 35 -10.86 -7.17 -18.76
C ASN A 35 -11.75 -7.62 -17.58
N ARG A 36 -11.16 -8.17 -16.52
CA ARG A 36 -11.93 -8.51 -15.32
C ARG A 36 -12.51 -7.22 -14.73
N PRO A 37 -13.82 -7.17 -14.43
CA PRO A 37 -14.41 -5.99 -13.83
C PRO A 37 -13.79 -5.80 -12.44
N PHE A 38 -13.59 -4.55 -12.02
CA PHE A 38 -12.86 -4.21 -10.80
C PHE A 38 -13.36 -4.96 -9.54
N TRP A 39 -14.66 -5.27 -9.48
CA TRP A 39 -15.27 -5.97 -8.36
C TRP A 39 -14.91 -7.46 -8.30
N ALA A 40 -14.39 -8.07 -9.38
CA ALA A 40 -13.97 -9.47 -9.38
C ALA A 40 -12.71 -9.72 -8.52
N GLU A 41 -12.00 -8.66 -8.12
CA GLU A 41 -10.80 -8.72 -7.26
C GLU A 41 -11.09 -8.34 -5.80
N GLN A 42 -12.34 -8.02 -5.47
CA GLN A 42 -12.76 -7.61 -4.13
C GLN A 42 -13.57 -8.72 -3.48
N ALA A 43 -13.45 -8.92 -2.17
CA ALA A 43 -14.32 -9.85 -1.44
C ALA A 43 -15.67 -9.20 -1.09
N MET A 44 -15.63 -7.91 -0.73
CA MET A 44 -16.82 -7.11 -0.44
C MET A 44 -16.54 -5.60 -0.58
N PHE A 45 -17.58 -4.80 -0.80
CA PHE A 45 -17.52 -3.33 -0.78
C PHE A 45 -18.89 -2.73 -0.44
N ARG A 46 -18.95 -1.46 -0.02
CA ARG A 46 -20.21 -0.74 0.26
C ARG A 46 -20.40 0.39 -0.75
N PHE A 47 -21.63 0.60 -1.20
CA PHE A 47 -22.01 1.73 -2.04
C PHE A 47 -23.37 2.27 -1.57
N GLY A 48 -23.38 3.48 -0.99
CA GLY A 48 -24.57 4.05 -0.37
C GLY A 48 -25.08 3.19 0.80
N GLU A 49 -26.37 2.86 0.77
CA GLU A 49 -27.03 2.00 1.77
C GLU A 49 -26.93 0.50 1.47
N ASP A 50 -26.15 0.12 0.46
CA ASP A 50 -26.01 -1.27 0.02
C ASP A 50 -24.59 -1.79 0.27
N LEU A 51 -24.50 -3.03 0.76
CA LEU A 51 -23.30 -3.85 0.82
C LEU A 51 -23.28 -4.81 -0.35
N PHE A 52 -22.10 -5.02 -0.91
CA PHE A 52 -21.85 -5.91 -2.01
C PHE A 52 -20.85 -6.98 -1.61
N PHE A 53 -21.13 -8.23 -1.98
CA PHE A 53 -20.29 -9.40 -1.69
C PHE A 53 -20.01 -10.14 -2.98
N VAL A 54 -18.79 -10.62 -3.14
CA VAL A 54 -18.34 -11.28 -4.37
C VAL A 54 -18.05 -12.73 -4.03
N GLY A 55 -18.69 -13.64 -4.75
CA GLY A 55 -18.33 -15.05 -4.70
C GLY A 55 -17.64 -15.51 -5.98
N GLN A 56 -16.68 -16.43 -5.86
CA GLN A 56 -15.80 -16.85 -6.96
C GLN A 56 -15.70 -18.37 -7.11
N ALA A 57 -16.34 -18.93 -8.13
CA ALA A 57 -16.16 -20.34 -8.47
C ALA A 57 -15.08 -20.53 -9.53
N SER A 58 -13.89 -20.96 -9.14
CA SER A 58 -12.80 -21.30 -10.08
C SER A 58 -12.92 -22.72 -10.64
N CYS A 59 -12.46 -22.89 -11.89
CA CYS A 59 -12.35 -24.19 -12.58
C CYS A 59 -13.65 -25.02 -12.64
N ALA A 60 -14.82 -24.38 -12.77
CA ALA A 60 -16.10 -25.09 -12.91
C ALA A 60 -16.20 -25.80 -14.27
N LYS A 61 -16.83 -26.98 -14.31
CA LYS A 61 -17.01 -27.75 -15.55
C LYS A 61 -18.03 -27.12 -16.49
N ARG A 62 -18.96 -26.33 -15.96
CA ARG A 62 -20.01 -25.63 -16.70
C ARG A 62 -20.26 -24.25 -16.08
N ALA A 63 -20.65 -23.27 -16.91
CA ALA A 63 -20.96 -21.91 -16.46
C ALA A 63 -22.08 -21.89 -15.40
N GLU A 64 -23.14 -22.67 -15.59
CA GLU A 64 -24.24 -22.74 -14.63
C GLU A 64 -23.80 -23.29 -13.26
N GLU A 65 -22.94 -24.31 -13.26
CA GLU A 65 -22.35 -24.86 -12.03
C GLU A 65 -21.48 -23.81 -11.34
N GLY A 66 -20.69 -23.06 -12.11
CA GLY A 66 -19.89 -21.93 -11.63
C GLY A 66 -20.75 -20.82 -11.02
N ARG A 67 -21.84 -20.41 -11.68
CA ARG A 67 -22.78 -19.39 -11.19
C ARG A 67 -23.42 -19.78 -9.86
N GLN A 68 -23.77 -21.05 -9.68
CA GLN A 68 -24.35 -21.53 -8.44
C GLN A 68 -23.31 -21.60 -7.31
N LYS A 69 -22.10 -22.11 -7.60
CA LYS A 69 -21.00 -22.14 -6.63
C LYS A 69 -20.55 -20.74 -6.20
N ALA A 70 -20.45 -19.82 -7.15
CA ALA A 70 -20.11 -18.42 -6.90
C ALA A 70 -21.18 -17.75 -6.03
N PHE A 71 -22.47 -18.03 -6.29
CA PHE A 71 -23.55 -17.55 -5.42
C PHE A 71 -23.38 -18.04 -3.97
N THR A 72 -23.22 -19.35 -3.78
CA THR A 72 -23.06 -19.94 -2.44
C THR A 72 -21.86 -19.38 -1.69
N GLN A 73 -20.74 -19.15 -2.38
CA GLN A 73 -19.57 -18.54 -1.75
C GLN A 73 -19.79 -17.08 -1.37
N GLY A 74 -20.45 -16.29 -2.21
CA GLY A 74 -20.79 -14.91 -1.86
C GLY A 74 -21.72 -14.84 -0.64
N LEU A 75 -22.63 -15.81 -0.49
CA LEU A 75 -23.44 -15.95 0.74
C LEU A 75 -22.59 -16.31 1.96
N GLN A 76 -21.57 -17.15 1.80
CA GLN A 76 -20.65 -17.49 2.88
C GLN A 76 -19.83 -16.27 3.34
N GLU A 77 -19.37 -15.44 2.40
CA GLU A 77 -18.69 -14.19 2.74
C GLU A 77 -19.59 -13.22 3.51
N LEU A 78 -20.86 -13.12 3.11
CA LEU A 78 -21.85 -12.34 3.85
C LEU A 78 -22.09 -12.89 5.26
N LEU A 79 -22.21 -14.21 5.44
CA LEU A 79 -22.36 -14.85 6.75
C LEU A 79 -21.13 -14.58 7.64
N ASN A 80 -19.93 -14.73 7.08
CA ASN A 80 -18.67 -14.47 7.77
C ASN A 80 -18.58 -13.01 8.23
N HIS A 81 -18.95 -12.07 7.36
CA HIS A 81 -18.98 -10.64 7.67
C HIS A 81 -20.01 -10.31 8.76
N ALA A 82 -21.22 -10.84 8.64
CA ALA A 82 -22.28 -10.63 9.61
C ALA A 82 -22.05 -11.39 10.92
N GLN A 83 -21.07 -12.29 10.98
CA GLN A 83 -20.86 -13.25 12.07
C GLN A 83 -22.15 -14.02 12.42
N ALA A 84 -23.00 -14.25 11.43
CA ALA A 84 -24.31 -14.84 11.62
C ALA A 84 -24.29 -16.31 11.21
N SER A 85 -25.13 -17.14 11.83
CA SER A 85 -25.35 -18.53 11.42
C SER A 85 -26.46 -18.69 10.37
N SER A 86 -27.20 -17.61 10.09
CA SER A 86 -28.31 -17.59 9.13
C SER A 86 -28.50 -16.20 8.54
N LEU A 87 -28.94 -16.15 7.28
CA LEU A 87 -29.27 -14.93 6.53
C LEU A 87 -30.78 -14.65 6.50
N ALA A 88 -31.55 -15.27 7.40
CA ALA A 88 -33.01 -15.10 7.46
C ALA A 88 -33.40 -13.62 7.61
N GLY A 89 -34.29 -13.13 6.74
CA GLY A 89 -34.77 -11.74 6.73
C GLY A 89 -33.89 -10.77 5.95
N VAL A 90 -32.80 -11.23 5.32
CA VAL A 90 -31.97 -10.45 4.42
C VAL A 90 -32.35 -10.74 2.98
N GLU A 91 -32.68 -9.70 2.23
CA GLU A 91 -32.85 -9.81 0.78
C GLU A 91 -31.48 -9.69 0.11
N ILE A 92 -31.17 -10.66 -0.75
CA ILE A 92 -29.87 -10.76 -1.41
C ILE A 92 -30.14 -10.83 -2.91
N ALA A 93 -29.70 -9.79 -3.62
CA ALA A 93 -29.91 -9.66 -5.05
C ALA A 93 -28.59 -9.90 -5.79
N THR A 94 -28.59 -10.73 -6.84
CA THR A 94 -27.45 -10.77 -7.76
C THR A 94 -27.50 -9.54 -8.66
N GLN A 95 -26.43 -8.77 -8.70
CA GLN A 95 -26.33 -7.58 -9.54
C GLN A 95 -25.58 -7.86 -10.84
N MET A 96 -24.47 -8.57 -10.75
CA MET A 96 -23.61 -8.85 -11.90
C MET A 96 -23.01 -10.25 -11.81
N VAL A 97 -22.72 -10.82 -12.98
CA VAL A 97 -22.00 -12.08 -13.14
C VAL A 97 -20.91 -11.85 -14.19
N PHE A 98 -19.70 -12.28 -13.88
CA PHE A 98 -18.57 -12.25 -14.81
C PHE A 98 -18.05 -13.67 -14.98
N GLU A 99 -17.78 -14.07 -16.22
CA GLU A 99 -17.40 -15.43 -16.57
C GLU A 99 -16.14 -15.40 -17.44
N GLU A 100 -15.10 -16.09 -16.98
CA GLU A 100 -13.85 -16.25 -17.71
C GLU A 100 -13.74 -17.70 -18.19
N SER A 101 -13.73 -17.88 -19.50
CA SER A 101 -13.59 -19.20 -20.13
C SER A 101 -12.11 -19.57 -20.28
N SER A 102 -11.78 -20.82 -19.98
CA SER A 102 -10.39 -21.33 -20.00
C SER A 102 -9.40 -20.48 -19.18
N PRO A 103 -9.70 -20.22 -17.89
CA PRO A 103 -8.86 -19.40 -17.03
C PRO A 103 -7.48 -20.03 -16.83
N SER A 104 -6.44 -19.20 -16.78
CA SER A 104 -5.06 -19.65 -16.56
C SER A 104 -4.93 -20.40 -15.23
N GLY A 105 -4.42 -21.63 -15.26
CA GLY A 105 -4.28 -22.49 -14.07
C GLY A 105 -5.42 -23.48 -13.83
N CYS A 106 -6.43 -23.53 -14.70
CA CYS A 106 -7.48 -24.56 -14.69
C CYS A 106 -7.38 -25.51 -15.89
N PRO A 107 -7.99 -26.72 -15.82
CA PRO A 107 -8.10 -27.61 -16.97
C PRO A 107 -8.81 -26.95 -18.17
N PRO A 108 -8.43 -27.27 -19.41
CA PRO A 108 -9.07 -26.71 -20.61
C PRO A 108 -10.57 -27.06 -20.65
N GLY A 109 -11.39 -26.11 -21.11
CA GLY A 109 -12.84 -26.27 -21.14
C GLY A 109 -13.55 -26.03 -19.80
N THR A 110 -12.85 -25.51 -18.79
CA THR A 110 -13.45 -25.03 -17.54
C THR A 110 -13.69 -23.51 -17.56
N VAL A 111 -14.49 -23.03 -16.61
CA VAL A 111 -14.86 -21.62 -16.49
C VAL A 111 -14.66 -21.16 -15.04
N THR A 112 -14.16 -19.93 -14.85
CA THR A 112 -14.20 -19.25 -13.56
C THR A 112 -15.34 -18.24 -13.58
N VAL A 113 -16.18 -18.26 -12.55
CA VAL A 113 -17.34 -17.38 -12.45
C VAL A 113 -17.25 -16.53 -11.18
N TRP A 114 -17.42 -15.23 -11.34
CA TRP A 114 -17.58 -14.28 -10.25
C TRP A 114 -19.01 -13.78 -10.22
N ARG A 115 -19.58 -13.65 -9.03
CA ARG A 115 -20.95 -13.20 -8.84
C ARG A 115 -21.01 -12.13 -7.77
N LEU A 116 -21.54 -10.97 -8.15
CA LEU A 116 -21.73 -9.84 -7.27
C LEU A 116 -23.13 -9.88 -6.65
N LEU A 117 -23.18 -10.01 -5.33
CA LEU A 117 -24.38 -9.99 -4.52
C LEU A 117 -24.53 -8.62 -3.89
N ARG A 118 -25.74 -8.09 -3.84
CA ARG A 118 -26.11 -6.83 -3.17
C ARG A 118 -27.05 -7.13 -2.03
N VAL A 119 -26.85 -6.41 -0.93
CA VAL A 119 -27.53 -6.60 0.34
C VAL A 119 -27.73 -5.24 1.01
N ASP A 120 -28.85 -5.03 1.68
CA ASP A 120 -29.09 -3.82 2.47
C ASP A 120 -28.15 -3.76 3.70
N ALA A 121 -27.39 -2.68 3.84
CA ALA A 121 -26.38 -2.52 4.87
C ALA A 121 -26.95 -2.48 6.29
N ASP A 122 -28.15 -1.88 6.47
CA ASP A 122 -28.82 -1.78 7.76
C ASP A 122 -29.32 -3.15 8.22
N LYS A 123 -29.82 -3.98 7.29
CA LYS A 123 -30.24 -5.35 7.61
C LYS A 123 -29.06 -6.22 8.05
N VAL A 124 -27.91 -6.11 7.37
CA VAL A 124 -26.68 -6.83 7.76
C VAL A 124 -26.16 -6.37 9.11
N THR A 125 -26.21 -5.06 9.39
CA THR A 125 -25.80 -4.50 10.68
C THR A 125 -26.70 -4.98 11.83
N LYS A 126 -28.01 -5.11 11.59
CA LYS A 126 -28.95 -5.68 12.57
C LYS A 126 -28.64 -7.15 12.86
N LEU A 127 -28.23 -7.93 11.85
CA LEU A 127 -27.78 -9.31 12.03
C LEU A 127 -26.50 -9.43 12.84
N ALA A 128 -25.50 -8.61 12.54
CA ALA A 128 -24.25 -8.57 13.29
C ALA A 128 -24.50 -8.19 14.77
N LYS A 129 -25.42 -7.26 15.03
CA LYS A 129 -25.85 -6.92 16.39
C LYS A 129 -26.54 -8.11 17.08
N ALA A 130 -27.45 -8.81 16.39
CA ALA A 130 -28.14 -9.98 16.95
C ALA A 130 -27.19 -11.16 17.24
N ALA A 131 -26.16 -11.36 16.40
CA ALA A 131 -25.15 -12.40 16.58
C ALA A 131 -24.21 -12.10 17.76
N ARG A 132 -23.81 -10.83 17.94
CA ARG A 132 -22.97 -10.38 19.07
C ARG A 132 -23.64 -10.55 20.44
N PHE A 133 -24.98 -10.51 20.51
CA PHE A 133 -25.71 -10.84 21.74
C PHE A 133 -25.69 -12.34 22.08
N ARG A 134 -25.27 -13.22 21.16
CA ARG A 134 -25.29 -14.68 21.34
C ARG A 134 -23.91 -15.33 21.59
N LEU A 135 -22.81 -14.61 21.45
CA LEU A 135 -21.46 -15.18 21.60
C LEU A 135 -20.60 -14.39 22.59
N ARG A 136 -20.65 -14.81 23.86
CA ARG A 136 -19.51 -14.77 24.79
C ARG A 136 -19.26 -16.21 25.23
N LEU A 137 -18.38 -16.90 24.53
CA LEU A 137 -17.48 -17.92 25.07
C LEU A 137 -16.43 -18.21 23.99
N ASP A 138 -15.17 -17.94 24.34
CA ASP A 138 -13.92 -18.39 23.73
C ASP A 138 -13.81 -18.39 22.18
N ALA A 139 -13.36 -17.26 21.63
CA ALA A 139 -12.82 -17.20 20.27
C ALA A 139 -11.52 -16.36 20.24
N PRO A 140 -10.51 -16.77 19.44
CA PRO A 140 -9.26 -16.04 19.26
C PRO A 140 -9.50 -14.63 18.69
N PRO A 141 -8.53 -13.70 18.83
CA PRO A 141 -8.74 -12.30 18.48
C PRO A 141 -9.18 -12.13 17.01
N PRO A 142 -10.15 -11.25 16.73
CA PRO A 142 -10.68 -11.07 15.39
C PRO A 142 -9.63 -10.49 14.43
N ALA A 143 -9.69 -10.91 13.17
CA ALA A 143 -8.99 -10.25 12.08
C ALA A 143 -9.36 -8.75 12.06
N ALA A 144 -8.38 -7.89 11.83
CA ALA A 144 -8.56 -6.45 11.82
C ALA A 144 -9.70 -6.05 10.85
N PRO A 145 -10.59 -5.11 11.23
CA PRO A 145 -11.67 -4.68 10.38
C PRO A 145 -11.13 -4.08 9.06
N PRO A 146 -11.83 -4.25 7.92
CA PRO A 146 -11.43 -3.61 6.67
C PRO A 146 -11.39 -2.10 6.83
N ARG A 147 -10.29 -1.47 6.38
CA ARG A 147 -10.08 -0.02 6.48
C ARG A 147 -11.13 0.73 5.64
N ASP A 148 -11.80 1.72 6.24
CA ASP A 148 -12.75 2.62 5.55
C ASP A 148 -12.00 3.61 4.66
N LEU A 149 -12.01 3.41 3.35
CA LEU A 149 -11.31 4.23 2.35
C LEU A 149 -12.18 5.35 1.76
N THR A 150 -13.21 5.83 2.46
CA THR A 150 -14.09 6.87 1.90
C THR A 150 -13.44 8.27 2.00
N PRO A 151 -13.23 9.04 0.92
CA PRO A 151 -12.74 10.41 1.04
C PRO A 151 -13.78 11.31 1.71
N LYS A 152 -13.35 12.26 2.53
CA LYS A 152 -14.23 13.25 3.17
C LYS A 152 -13.68 14.65 2.94
N MET A 153 -14.58 15.60 2.73
CA MET A 153 -14.24 17.02 2.71
C MET A 153 -13.67 17.43 4.07
N GLY A 154 -12.61 18.23 4.07
CA GLY A 154 -11.94 18.67 5.28
C GLY A 154 -11.10 17.60 5.99
N MET A 155 -10.93 16.41 5.38
CA MET A 155 -9.99 15.41 5.89
C MET A 155 -8.58 15.98 5.93
N SER A 156 -7.90 15.85 7.06
CA SER A 156 -6.52 16.34 7.22
C SER A 156 -5.54 15.45 6.45
N ARG A 157 -4.32 15.96 6.27
CA ARG A 157 -3.19 15.20 5.70
C ARG A 157 -3.00 13.85 6.38
N ASP A 158 -2.94 13.84 7.71
CA ASP A 158 -2.61 12.64 8.47
C ASP A 158 -3.79 11.64 8.45
N GLU A 159 -5.03 12.13 8.49
CA GLU A 159 -6.22 11.29 8.30
C GLU A 159 -6.28 10.70 6.88
N THR A 160 -5.83 11.46 5.88
CA THR A 160 -5.72 11.00 4.49
C THR A 160 -4.66 9.89 4.36
N LEU A 161 -3.50 10.07 5.02
CA LEU A 161 -2.42 9.08 5.00
C LEU A 161 -2.80 7.80 5.76
N ASP A 162 -3.41 7.90 6.94
CA ASP A 162 -3.90 6.75 7.70
C ASP A 162 -4.91 5.92 6.88
N ARG A 163 -5.76 6.65 6.14
CA ARG A 163 -6.82 6.07 5.32
C ARG A 163 -6.27 5.43 4.04
N PHE A 164 -5.66 6.22 3.16
CA PHE A 164 -5.30 5.82 1.79
C PHE A 164 -3.84 5.35 1.64
N GLY A 165 -3.04 5.51 2.69
CA GLY A 165 -1.59 5.40 2.62
C GLY A 165 -0.97 6.56 1.84
N ARG A 166 0.30 6.39 1.48
CA ARG A 166 1.07 7.41 0.74
C ARG A 166 0.58 7.56 -0.69
N PRO A 167 0.49 8.79 -1.23
CA PRO A 167 0.13 8.99 -2.62
C PRO A 167 1.23 8.46 -3.55
N TRP A 168 0.78 8.06 -4.74
CA TRP A 168 1.63 7.63 -5.83
C TRP A 168 2.45 8.76 -6.43
N SER A 169 1.80 9.90 -6.66
CA SER A 169 2.41 11.12 -7.18
C SER A 169 1.74 12.33 -6.53
N ILE A 170 2.43 13.47 -6.57
CA ILE A 170 1.87 14.77 -6.20
C ILE A 170 1.93 15.67 -7.43
N LEU A 171 0.79 16.23 -7.80
CA LEU A 171 0.67 17.28 -8.82
C LEU A 171 0.48 18.62 -8.11
N MET A 172 1.46 19.51 -8.22
CA MET A 172 1.28 20.91 -7.80
C MET A 172 0.79 21.72 -9.00
N ARG A 173 -0.40 22.33 -8.91
CA ARG A 173 -0.87 23.29 -9.94
C ARG A 173 -0.06 24.58 -9.85
N GLU A 174 0.17 25.24 -11.00
CA GLU A 174 1.05 26.41 -11.17
C GLU A 174 0.79 27.59 -10.21
N SER A 175 -0.41 27.70 -9.63
CA SER A 175 -0.73 28.71 -8.60
C SER A 175 -0.29 28.33 -7.17
N GLY A 176 0.12 27.08 -6.95
CA GLY A 176 0.47 26.52 -5.64
C GLY A 176 -0.69 26.47 -4.64
N GLU A 177 -1.93 26.75 -5.06
CA GLU A 177 -3.11 26.78 -4.17
C GLU A 177 -3.76 25.41 -3.97
N GLU A 178 -3.54 24.49 -4.91
CA GLU A 178 -4.08 23.14 -4.90
C GLU A 178 -2.97 22.11 -5.12
N ILE A 179 -2.97 21.08 -4.27
CA ILE A 179 -2.04 19.95 -4.29
C ILE A 179 -2.86 18.70 -4.61
N GLY A 180 -2.63 18.11 -5.78
CA GLY A 180 -3.27 16.86 -6.21
C GLY A 180 -2.47 15.65 -5.74
N TRP A 181 -3.08 14.74 -4.98
CA TRP A 181 -2.50 13.47 -4.55
C TRP A 181 -3.11 12.32 -5.34
N GLU A 182 -2.29 11.63 -6.13
CA GLU A 182 -2.78 10.53 -6.96
C GLU A 182 -2.71 9.19 -6.24
N TYR A 183 -3.74 8.38 -6.43
CA TYR A 183 -3.86 7.01 -5.96
C TYR A 183 -4.40 6.13 -7.10
N PRO A 184 -3.55 5.75 -8.09
CA PRO A 184 -3.97 4.98 -9.26
C PRO A 184 -4.60 3.64 -8.91
N GLN A 185 -4.16 2.99 -7.83
CA GLN A 185 -4.75 1.73 -7.35
C GLN A 185 -6.21 1.88 -6.88
N PHE A 186 -6.65 3.11 -6.63
CA PHE A 186 -8.04 3.45 -6.32
C PHE A 186 -8.72 4.22 -7.46
N GLY A 187 -8.01 4.46 -8.58
CA GLY A 187 -8.46 5.37 -9.64
C GLY A 187 -8.82 6.76 -9.09
N LEU A 188 -8.12 7.22 -8.07
CA LEU A 188 -8.52 8.38 -7.27
C LEU A 188 -7.43 9.46 -7.31
N THR A 189 -7.84 10.72 -7.38
CA THR A 189 -6.97 11.87 -7.16
C THR A 189 -7.61 12.77 -6.11
N LEU A 190 -7.00 12.89 -4.94
CA LEU A 190 -7.45 13.82 -3.90
C LEU A 190 -6.90 15.21 -4.20
N MET A 191 -7.72 16.25 -4.05
CA MET A 191 -7.32 17.65 -4.21
C MET A 191 -7.27 18.30 -2.83
N LEU A 192 -6.08 18.68 -2.39
CA LEU A 192 -5.83 19.30 -1.10
C LEU A 192 -5.57 20.80 -1.28
N ASN A 193 -5.97 21.61 -0.29
CA ASN A 193 -5.58 23.02 -0.22
C ASN A 193 -4.14 23.18 0.32
N ARG A 194 -3.65 24.42 0.37
CA ARG A 194 -2.34 24.76 0.98
C ARG A 194 -2.18 24.32 2.43
N ASP A 195 -3.27 24.26 3.17
CA ASP A 195 -3.29 23.84 4.58
C ASP A 195 -3.35 22.30 4.71
N ASN A 196 -3.23 21.56 3.61
CA ASN A 196 -3.28 20.09 3.52
C ASN A 196 -4.60 19.45 3.98
N TYR A 197 -5.73 20.11 3.71
CA TYR A 197 -7.07 19.56 3.87
C TYR A 197 -7.68 19.21 2.52
N VAL A 198 -8.37 18.07 2.44
CA VAL A 198 -9.08 17.63 1.24
C VAL A 198 -10.21 18.61 0.92
N LYS A 199 -10.11 19.27 -0.23
CA LYS A 199 -11.14 20.16 -0.81
C LYS A 199 -11.98 19.48 -1.89
N GLY A 200 -11.57 18.30 -2.35
CA GLY A 200 -12.31 17.54 -3.35
C GLY A 200 -11.52 16.35 -3.81
N TRP A 201 -12.10 15.58 -4.73
CA TRP A 201 -11.43 14.46 -5.35
C TRP A 201 -11.98 14.21 -6.74
N ARG A 202 -11.18 13.55 -7.57
CA ARG A 202 -11.55 13.11 -8.92
C ARG A 202 -11.36 11.61 -9.01
N LEU A 203 -12.29 10.97 -9.69
CA LEU A 203 -12.14 9.58 -10.09
C LEU A 203 -11.66 9.54 -11.53
N ALA A 204 -10.62 8.76 -11.80
CA ALA A 204 -10.18 8.50 -13.16
C ALA A 204 -11.30 7.73 -13.88
N ALA A 205 -11.91 8.36 -14.88
CA ALA A 205 -12.72 7.64 -15.86
C ALA A 205 -11.80 6.68 -16.64
N PRO A 206 -12.33 5.59 -17.22
CA PRO A 206 -11.57 4.81 -18.20
C PRO A 206 -11.07 5.79 -19.27
N GLN A 207 -9.75 5.87 -19.47
CA GLN A 207 -9.24 6.62 -20.61
C GLN A 207 -9.74 5.94 -21.88
N GLU A 208 -10.79 6.48 -22.50
CA GLU A 208 -10.91 6.37 -23.94
C GLU A 208 -9.67 7.04 -24.51
N ARG A 209 -8.77 6.24 -25.08
CA ARG A 209 -7.67 6.78 -25.88
C ARG A 209 -8.29 7.59 -27.00
N GLU A 210 -8.24 8.92 -26.87
CA GLU A 210 -8.51 9.83 -27.98
C GLU A 210 -7.64 9.41 -29.16
N LYS A 211 -8.29 8.81 -30.15
CA LYS A 211 -7.77 8.70 -31.50
C LYS A 211 -7.63 10.14 -32.00
N LYS A 212 -6.40 10.58 -32.25
CA LYS A 212 -6.13 11.80 -33.00
C LYS A 212 -6.82 11.73 -34.37
N GLU A 213 -7.95 12.40 -34.52
CA GLU A 213 -8.45 12.90 -35.80
C GLU A 213 -8.87 14.38 -35.62
N GLY A 214 -8.70 15.16 -36.68
CA GLY A 214 -8.62 16.63 -36.68
C GLY A 214 -9.90 17.41 -36.34
N PRO A 215 -9.88 18.74 -36.55
CA PRO A 215 -10.72 19.69 -35.84
C PRO A 215 -12.16 19.67 -36.34
N GLY A 216 -13.08 19.32 -35.45
CA GLY A 216 -14.53 19.34 -35.67
C GLY A 216 -15.25 19.88 -34.44
N VAL A 217 -16.04 20.92 -34.65
CA VAL A 217 -16.81 21.69 -33.68
C VAL A 217 -17.78 20.82 -32.86
N GLY A 218 -17.65 20.90 -31.53
CA GLY A 218 -18.73 20.95 -30.54
C GLY A 218 -19.69 19.77 -30.35
N GLU A 219 -19.52 19.02 -29.26
CA GLU A 219 -20.61 18.71 -28.33
C GLU A 219 -20.04 18.27 -26.96
N GLN A 220 -20.31 19.05 -25.91
CA GLN A 220 -19.87 18.77 -24.54
C GLN A 220 -20.77 17.72 -23.89
N SER A 221 -20.22 16.56 -23.52
CA SER A 221 -20.85 15.67 -22.53
C SER A 221 -20.78 16.32 -21.13
N PRO A 222 -21.83 16.23 -20.31
CA PRO A 222 -21.94 17.05 -19.11
C PRO A 222 -20.97 16.58 -18.02
N VAL A 223 -20.03 17.45 -17.67
CA VAL A 223 -19.31 17.43 -16.40
C VAL A 223 -20.35 17.61 -15.31
N MET A 224 -20.62 16.56 -14.54
CA MET A 224 -21.52 16.66 -13.38
C MET A 224 -20.75 17.28 -12.21
N ASP A 225 -20.80 18.60 -12.12
CA ASP A 225 -20.35 19.36 -10.96
C ASP A 225 -21.41 19.29 -9.84
N LEU A 226 -21.05 18.67 -8.72
CA LEU A 226 -21.93 18.47 -7.57
C LEU A 226 -21.82 19.58 -6.52
N THR A 227 -20.97 20.59 -6.74
CA THR A 227 -20.68 21.70 -5.81
C THR A 227 -21.97 22.39 -5.35
N ASP A 228 -22.86 22.68 -6.29
CA ASP A 228 -24.12 23.41 -6.05
C ASP A 228 -25.23 22.55 -5.40
N ARG A 229 -25.07 21.24 -5.47
CA ARG A 229 -25.99 20.26 -4.87
C ARG A 229 -25.63 19.99 -3.41
N LEU A 230 -24.36 20.07 -3.05
CA LEU A 230 -23.87 19.96 -1.67
C LEU A 230 -24.12 21.23 -0.84
N GLY A 231 -23.92 22.42 -1.40
CA GLY A 231 -24.21 23.67 -0.69
C GLY A 231 -25.69 23.84 -0.27
N ARG A 232 -26.60 23.07 -0.89
CA ARG A 232 -28.02 22.99 -0.51
C ARG A 232 -28.31 21.98 0.59
N LEU A 233 -27.50 20.93 0.73
CA LEU A 233 -27.66 19.90 1.76
C LEU A 233 -27.07 20.35 3.11
N GLU A 234 -25.99 21.12 3.11
CA GLU A 234 -25.40 21.67 4.35
C GLU A 234 -26.33 22.67 5.04
N ARG A 235 -27.01 23.54 4.29
CA ARG A 235 -28.06 24.45 4.81
C ARG A 235 -29.27 23.73 5.42
N SER A 236 -29.46 22.43 5.13
CA SER A 236 -30.53 21.62 5.71
C SER A 236 -30.10 20.85 6.97
N SER A 237 -28.78 20.74 7.23
CA SER A 237 -28.23 19.98 8.36
C SER A 237 -28.00 20.82 9.62
N GLU A 238 -28.04 22.16 9.54
CA GLU A 238 -27.73 23.06 10.67
C GLU A 238 -28.85 23.17 11.73
N ALA A 239 -29.96 22.45 11.61
CA ALA A 239 -31.08 22.59 12.54
C ALA A 239 -31.04 21.68 13.80
N LEU A 240 -30.07 20.78 13.96
CA LEU A 240 -30.05 19.85 15.10
C LEU A 240 -28.65 19.51 15.61
N THR A 241 -28.07 20.38 16.43
CA THR A 241 -27.17 19.96 17.51
C THR A 241 -27.09 21.03 18.61
N ASN A 242 -27.96 20.91 19.61
CA ASN A 242 -27.65 21.36 20.96
C ASN A 242 -26.86 20.24 21.64
N VAL A 243 -25.54 20.38 21.77
CA VAL A 243 -24.74 19.56 22.71
C VAL A 243 -23.77 20.47 23.45
N VAL A 244 -23.98 20.50 24.77
CA VAL A 244 -23.20 21.22 25.78
C VAL A 244 -21.90 20.46 26.05
N TYR A 245 -20.75 21.15 26.02
CA TYR A 245 -19.48 20.59 26.49
C TYR A 245 -19.42 20.62 28.02
N ASN A 246 -19.20 19.47 28.65
CA ASN A 246 -18.82 19.41 30.06
C ASN A 246 -17.29 19.48 30.19
N LYS A 247 -16.81 20.55 30.83
CA LYS A 247 -15.43 20.71 31.30
C LYS A 247 -15.34 20.02 32.65
N ASP A 248 -14.50 18.99 32.77
CA ASP A 248 -13.78 18.71 34.01
C ASP A 248 -12.55 17.85 33.70
N GLY A 249 -11.39 18.34 34.16
CA GLY A 249 -10.09 17.73 33.95
C GLY A 249 -9.81 16.61 34.93
N PHE A 250 -9.12 15.58 34.45
CA PHE A 250 -8.39 14.64 35.28
C PHE A 250 -6.96 14.51 34.78
N SER A 251 -6.03 15.00 35.58
CA SER A 251 -4.59 14.82 35.47
C SER A 251 -4.19 13.49 36.13
N VAL A 252 -3.43 12.67 35.41
CA VAL A 252 -2.82 11.43 35.93
C VAL A 252 -1.36 11.74 36.32
N PRO A 253 -0.88 11.34 37.52
CA PRO A 253 0.44 11.71 38.00
C PRO A 253 1.56 10.97 37.26
N VAL A 254 2.54 11.75 36.77
CA VAL A 254 3.82 11.25 36.28
C VAL A 254 4.63 10.76 37.48
N ARG A 255 4.90 9.45 37.53
CA ARG A 255 5.85 8.87 38.48
C ARG A 255 7.26 9.25 38.01
N ARG A 256 7.88 10.22 38.68
CA ARG A 256 9.33 10.47 38.59
C ARG A 256 10.06 9.20 39.00
N PHE A 257 10.81 8.61 38.08
CA PHE A 257 11.90 7.71 38.45
C PHE A 257 13.08 8.56 38.94
N GLN A 258 13.41 8.44 40.23
CA GLN A 258 14.71 8.80 40.75
C GLN A 258 15.74 7.77 40.24
N PRO A 259 16.92 8.19 39.77
CA PRO A 259 18.02 7.27 39.54
C PRO A 259 18.58 6.85 40.91
N SER A 260 18.52 5.56 41.22
CA SER A 260 19.30 4.99 42.32
C SER A 260 20.76 4.92 41.88
N GLU A 261 21.61 5.72 42.53
CA GLU A 261 23.05 5.53 42.56
C GLU A 261 23.35 4.15 43.16
N THR A 262 23.73 3.20 42.32
CA THR A 262 24.53 2.05 42.73
C THR A 262 25.88 2.17 42.05
N LEU A 263 26.89 2.53 42.85
CA LEU A 263 28.30 2.46 42.50
C LEU A 263 28.62 1.05 41.98
N PHE A 264 28.84 0.94 40.67
CA PHE A 264 29.63 -0.13 40.06
C PHE A 264 30.90 0.50 39.52
N PRO A 265 32.06 -0.16 39.64
CA PRO A 265 33.35 0.44 39.33
C PRO A 265 33.40 0.82 37.85
N GLU A 266 33.73 2.09 37.57
CA GLU A 266 34.20 2.54 36.26
C GLU A 266 35.42 1.71 35.87
N THR A 267 35.16 0.60 35.20
CA THR A 267 36.17 -0.05 34.39
C THR A 267 36.09 0.70 33.07
N THR A 268 36.85 1.78 32.95
CA THR A 268 37.06 2.50 31.69
C THR A 268 37.71 1.53 30.73
N ILE A 269 36.90 0.78 29.98
CA ILE A 269 37.38 -0.04 28.87
C ILE A 269 37.87 0.95 27.83
N HIS A 270 39.18 1.16 27.76
CA HIS A 270 39.82 1.84 26.65
C HIS A 270 39.61 0.98 25.40
N ILE A 271 38.48 1.17 24.72
CA ILE A 271 38.27 0.62 23.38
C ILE A 271 39.30 1.30 22.49
N THR A 272 40.34 0.56 22.12
CA THR A 272 41.35 1.04 21.18
C THR A 272 40.75 0.89 19.79
N PHE A 273 40.42 2.01 19.15
CA PHE A 273 39.89 2.00 17.80
C PHE A 273 41.01 1.74 16.78
N SER A 274 40.77 0.84 15.83
CA SER A 274 41.64 0.67 14.66
C SER A 274 41.53 1.89 13.75
N SER A 275 42.68 2.34 13.24
CA SER A 275 42.80 3.34 12.18
C SER A 275 43.52 2.76 10.96
N ARG A 276 43.67 1.43 10.91
CA ARG A 276 44.38 0.77 9.81
C ARG A 276 43.62 1.00 8.51
N PRO A 277 44.32 1.34 7.41
CA PRO A 277 43.66 1.48 6.13
C PRO A 277 43.15 0.11 5.64
N PHE A 278 41.99 0.12 5.02
CA PHE A 278 41.37 -1.05 4.36
C PHE A 278 41.25 -0.80 2.86
N LEU A 279 40.92 -1.83 2.09
CA LEU A 279 40.78 -1.68 0.63
C LEU A 279 39.53 -0.84 0.30
N PRO A 280 39.67 0.28 -0.43
CA PRO A 280 38.51 1.03 -0.91
C PRO A 280 37.58 0.11 -1.69
N THR A 281 36.29 0.13 -1.34
CA THR A 281 35.30 -0.79 -1.90
C THR A 281 34.04 -0.03 -2.27
N THR A 282 33.50 -0.34 -3.45
CA THR A 282 32.15 0.07 -3.84
C THR A 282 31.26 -1.16 -3.85
N GLN A 283 30.17 -1.13 -3.10
CA GLN A 283 29.18 -2.21 -3.05
C GLN A 283 27.82 -1.72 -3.54
N THR A 284 27.20 -2.53 -4.38
CA THR A 284 25.82 -2.32 -4.81
C THR A 284 24.89 -3.10 -3.90
N VAL A 285 23.99 -2.41 -3.23
CA VAL A 285 23.01 -3.00 -2.32
C VAL A 285 21.63 -2.43 -2.58
N THR A 286 20.61 -3.13 -2.11
CA THR A 286 19.22 -2.70 -2.23
C THR A 286 18.69 -2.26 -0.87
N GLY A 287 17.99 -1.13 -0.84
CA GLY A 287 17.34 -0.58 0.35
C GLY A 287 16.03 0.10 -0.02
N LEU A 288 15.37 0.71 0.96
CA LEU A 288 14.17 1.50 0.70
C LEU A 288 14.52 2.94 0.34
N ALA A 289 13.76 3.56 -0.54
CA ALA A 289 13.87 4.96 -0.89
C ALA A 289 12.52 5.53 -1.38
N ALA A 290 12.21 6.75 -0.98
CA ALA A 290 11.03 7.50 -1.39
C ALA A 290 11.40 8.96 -1.68
N GLY A 291 10.65 9.63 -2.55
CA GLY A 291 10.75 11.08 -2.70
C GLY A 291 9.99 11.78 -1.58
N GLU A 292 10.58 12.79 -0.95
CA GLU A 292 10.00 13.58 0.13
C GLU A 292 9.90 15.06 -0.29
N TYR A 293 8.69 15.60 -0.26
CA TYR A 293 8.45 17.02 -0.54
C TYR A 293 8.68 17.88 0.70
N SER A 294 8.84 19.19 0.51
CA SER A 294 9.10 20.16 1.60
C SER A 294 8.05 20.18 2.72
N ASN A 295 6.85 19.64 2.49
CA ASN A 295 5.80 19.47 3.51
C ASN A 295 5.87 18.13 4.27
N GLY A 296 6.96 17.36 4.10
CA GLY A 296 7.18 16.04 4.72
C GLY A 296 6.40 14.90 4.07
N LEU A 297 5.74 15.14 2.92
CA LEU A 297 5.00 14.08 2.24
C LEU A 297 5.94 13.17 1.45
N LYS A 298 5.84 11.87 1.71
CA LYS A 298 6.62 10.82 1.06
C LYS A 298 5.84 10.16 -0.08
N VAL A 299 6.53 9.94 -1.20
CA VAL A 299 5.98 9.50 -2.48
C VAL A 299 6.87 8.41 -3.07
N SER A 300 6.28 7.39 -3.68
CA SER A 300 7.06 6.28 -4.25
C SER A 300 7.89 6.76 -5.45
N MET A 301 9.12 6.23 -5.59
CA MET A 301 10.03 6.60 -6.67
C MET A 301 9.91 5.71 -7.93
N SER A 302 8.91 4.85 -8.03
CA SER A 302 8.69 3.98 -9.20
C SER A 302 7.54 4.48 -10.09
N ILE A 303 7.56 4.17 -11.39
CA ILE A 303 6.45 4.45 -12.35
C ILE A 303 5.47 3.24 -12.50
N GLY A 304 5.72 2.12 -11.82
CA GLY A 304 4.82 0.94 -11.70
C GLY A 304 4.48 0.54 -10.24
N PRO A 305 3.73 -0.54 -9.97
CA PRO A 305 3.10 -0.82 -8.66
C PRO A 305 3.99 -0.49 -7.44
N ARG A 306 3.43 0.23 -6.43
CA ARG A 306 4.11 0.80 -5.23
C ARG A 306 5.35 0.01 -4.85
N CYS A 307 6.51 0.52 -5.25
CA CYS A 307 7.79 -0.12 -5.00
C CYS A 307 8.84 0.92 -4.66
N ASP A 308 9.15 1.00 -3.37
CA ASP A 308 10.16 1.89 -2.81
C ASP A 308 11.55 1.22 -2.78
N PHE A 309 11.76 0.10 -3.50
CA PHE A 309 13.10 -0.48 -3.63
C PHE A 309 13.98 0.44 -4.48
N ALA A 310 15.12 0.81 -3.93
CA ALA A 310 16.18 1.47 -4.67
C ALA A 310 17.47 0.66 -4.61
N VAL A 311 18.25 0.80 -5.67
CA VAL A 311 19.61 0.29 -5.75
C VAL A 311 20.56 1.40 -5.35
N TYR A 312 21.38 1.13 -4.35
CA TYR A 312 22.40 2.02 -3.83
C TYR A 312 23.78 1.53 -4.22
N ASN A 313 24.64 2.45 -4.62
CA ASN A 313 26.08 2.25 -4.68
C ASN A 313 26.70 2.94 -3.47
N LEU A 314 27.22 2.16 -2.53
CA LEU A 314 27.99 2.69 -1.40
C LEU A 314 29.46 2.57 -1.74
N SER A 315 30.15 3.69 -1.81
CA SER A 315 31.61 3.75 -1.89
C SER A 315 32.17 4.05 -0.50
N ILE A 316 33.04 3.18 -0.01
CA ILE A 316 33.66 3.26 1.31
C ILE A 316 35.18 3.24 1.12
N TRP A 317 35.89 4.19 1.71
CA TRP A 317 37.35 4.31 1.57
C TRP A 317 38.00 4.82 2.86
N PRO A 318 39.28 4.48 3.11
CA PRO A 318 40.03 5.04 4.22
C PRO A 318 40.52 6.47 3.91
N LEU A 319 40.57 7.32 4.93
CA LEU A 319 41.17 8.66 4.89
C LEU A 319 42.51 8.62 5.63
N ALA A 320 43.56 9.22 5.08
CA ALA A 320 44.89 9.20 5.70
C ALA A 320 45.06 10.20 6.86
N GLU A 321 44.36 11.33 6.81
CA GLU A 321 44.63 12.51 7.66
C GLU A 321 43.67 12.66 8.86
N ALA A 322 42.90 11.63 9.20
CA ALA A 322 41.92 11.68 10.29
C ALA A 322 40.88 12.83 10.16
N THR A 323 40.53 13.23 8.94
CA THR A 323 39.61 14.35 8.62
C THR A 323 38.14 13.94 8.50
N GLY A 324 37.81 12.70 8.86
CA GLY A 324 36.47 12.11 8.74
C GLY A 324 35.61 12.19 10.02
N PRO A 325 34.43 11.54 10.02
CA PRO A 325 33.88 10.82 8.87
C PRO A 325 33.46 11.78 7.77
N GLN A 326 33.89 11.50 6.53
CA GLN A 326 33.42 12.24 5.36
C GLN A 326 32.23 11.51 4.76
N ILE A 327 31.03 12.04 4.96
CA ILE A 327 29.78 11.45 4.51
C ILE A 327 29.20 12.32 3.40
N SER A 328 28.85 11.71 2.27
CA SER A 328 28.28 12.42 1.12
C SER A 328 27.21 11.58 0.42
N ALA A 329 26.27 12.26 -0.21
CA ALA A 329 25.27 11.66 -1.10
C ALA A 329 25.24 12.45 -2.42
N ASP A 330 24.91 11.78 -3.51
CA ASP A 330 24.75 12.40 -4.83
C ASP A 330 23.42 13.16 -5.01
N HIS A 331 22.43 12.86 -4.18
CA HIS A 331 21.12 13.51 -4.16
C HIS A 331 20.90 14.26 -2.83
N HIS A 332 20.03 15.26 -2.84
CA HIS A 332 19.58 15.94 -1.63
C HIS A 332 18.75 14.97 -0.78
N LEU A 333 19.34 14.47 0.31
CA LEU A 333 18.64 13.66 1.29
C LEU A 333 17.79 14.55 2.20
N SER A 334 16.67 14.03 2.69
CA SER A 334 15.90 14.70 3.74
C SER A 334 16.68 14.73 5.06
N ASP A 335 16.29 15.58 6.01
CA ASP A 335 16.97 15.70 7.30
C ASP A 335 16.95 14.38 8.08
N SER A 336 15.83 13.64 8.03
CA SER A 336 15.72 12.31 8.64
C SER A 336 16.64 11.29 7.96
N ALA A 337 16.71 11.31 6.62
CA ALA A 337 17.57 10.45 5.83
C ALA A 337 19.06 10.72 6.11
N ASN A 338 19.44 11.99 6.20
CA ASN A 338 20.80 12.39 6.60
C ASN A 338 21.13 11.90 8.01
N ALA A 339 20.24 12.11 8.99
CA ALA A 339 20.45 11.65 10.35
C ALA A 339 20.62 10.13 10.44
N GLU A 340 19.81 9.38 9.69
CA GLU A 340 19.89 7.92 9.64
C GLU A 340 21.20 7.42 9.01
N LEU A 341 21.66 8.03 7.91
CA LEU A 341 22.95 7.71 7.29
C LEU A 341 24.12 7.99 8.24
N HIS A 342 24.12 9.15 8.88
CA HIS A 342 25.16 9.51 9.87
C HIS A 342 25.19 8.54 11.05
N MET A 343 24.01 8.13 11.53
CA MET A 343 23.90 7.14 12.60
C MET A 343 24.42 5.78 12.16
N ALA A 344 24.05 5.31 10.96
CA ALA A 344 24.53 4.05 10.42
C ALA A 344 26.06 4.00 10.30
N VAL A 345 26.69 5.09 9.84
CA VAL A 345 28.15 5.23 9.78
C VAL A 345 28.78 5.17 11.17
N ALA A 346 28.24 5.93 12.12
CA ALA A 346 28.75 5.99 13.48
C ALA A 346 28.63 4.63 14.20
N LEU A 347 27.49 3.94 14.05
CA LEU A 347 27.25 2.64 14.64
C LEU A 347 28.13 1.57 14.00
N ALA A 348 28.23 1.52 12.66
CA ALA A 348 29.11 0.57 11.99
C ALA A 348 30.56 0.68 12.47
N ALA A 349 31.11 1.91 12.48
CA ALA A 349 32.46 2.17 12.95
C ALA A 349 32.63 1.79 14.44
N ARG A 350 31.70 2.22 15.30
CA ARG A 350 31.74 1.90 16.73
C ARG A 350 31.71 0.40 17.01
N THR A 351 30.84 -0.35 16.34
CA THR A 351 30.63 -1.77 16.63
C THR A 351 31.83 -2.62 16.23
N ILE A 352 32.52 -2.26 15.15
CA ILE A 352 33.76 -2.94 14.75
C ILE A 352 35.00 -2.31 15.38
N GLY A 353 34.87 -1.27 16.20
CA GLY A 353 36.00 -0.57 16.79
C GLY A 353 36.91 0.10 15.75
N TYR A 354 36.35 0.68 14.69
CA TYR A 354 37.07 1.52 13.72
C TYR A 354 36.93 3.01 14.07
N ASP A 355 38.00 3.78 13.92
CA ASP A 355 37.99 5.22 14.17
C ASP A 355 37.31 5.95 12.99
N PRO A 356 36.12 6.56 13.17
CA PRO A 356 35.40 7.20 12.08
C PRO A 356 36.14 8.40 11.47
N ARG A 357 37.15 8.94 12.15
CA ARG A 357 38.01 9.99 11.58
C ARG A 357 38.78 9.53 10.34
N TYR A 358 39.00 8.23 10.19
CA TYR A 358 39.70 7.65 9.04
C TYR A 358 38.73 7.09 7.99
N LEU A 359 37.44 7.44 8.05
CA LEU A 359 36.40 6.85 7.20
C LEU A 359 35.77 7.86 6.23
N GLY A 360 35.76 7.51 4.95
CA GLY A 360 34.97 8.17 3.92
C GLY A 360 33.84 7.26 3.44
N VAL A 361 32.64 7.81 3.31
CA VAL A 361 31.44 7.13 2.82
C VAL A 361 30.72 8.03 1.82
N ARG A 362 30.41 7.47 0.65
CA ARG A 362 29.56 8.10 -0.35
C ARG A 362 28.43 7.17 -0.73
N VAL A 363 27.21 7.64 -0.60
CA VAL A 363 26.02 6.94 -1.07
C VAL A 363 25.62 7.51 -2.43
N SER A 364 25.29 6.65 -3.37
CA SER A 364 24.74 7.06 -4.66
C SER A 364 23.53 6.23 -5.01
N LEU A 365 22.43 6.88 -5.41
CA LEU A 365 21.20 6.19 -5.80
C LEU A 365 21.19 5.98 -7.31
N TYR A 366 21.01 4.72 -7.72
CA TYR A 366 20.75 4.38 -9.11
C TYR A 366 19.24 4.34 -9.33
N THR A 367 18.65 5.42 -9.86
CA THR A 367 17.23 5.51 -10.19
C THR A 367 17.05 5.45 -11.71
N PRO A 368 16.59 4.32 -12.28
CA PRO A 368 16.43 4.24 -13.73
C PRO A 368 15.20 4.99 -14.27
N ILE A 369 14.25 5.45 -13.43
CA ILE A 369 13.00 6.05 -13.92
C ILE A 369 12.42 7.08 -12.94
N PHE A 370 13.04 8.26 -12.81
CA PHE A 370 12.33 9.47 -12.41
C PHE A 370 12.76 10.62 -13.32
N PRO A 371 11.85 11.29 -14.04
CA PRO A 371 12.19 12.53 -14.69
C PRO A 371 12.32 13.59 -13.59
N LEU A 372 13.51 13.70 -13.00
CA LEU A 372 13.98 14.89 -12.29
C LEU A 372 14.20 16.03 -13.30
N GLN A 373 13.17 16.33 -14.11
CA GLN A 373 13.07 17.58 -14.82
C GLN A 373 12.10 18.43 -13.99
N SER A 374 12.65 19.41 -13.27
CA SER A 374 11.99 20.65 -12.83
C SER A 374 11.36 20.80 -11.44
N SER A 375 11.95 20.28 -10.35
CA SER A 375 11.86 21.06 -9.10
C SER A 375 12.98 20.79 -8.09
N ASP A 376 13.64 21.87 -7.66
CA ASP A 376 14.51 21.97 -6.48
C ASP A 376 13.76 21.69 -5.15
N ARG A 377 12.76 20.81 -5.13
CA ARG A 377 11.78 20.70 -4.02
C ARG A 377 11.50 19.28 -3.53
N VAL A 378 12.18 18.28 -4.08
CA VAL A 378 12.02 16.88 -3.67
C VAL A 378 13.34 16.36 -3.12
N ASN A 379 13.38 16.18 -1.80
CA ASN A 379 14.45 15.46 -1.11
C ASN A 379 14.23 13.96 -1.25
N ILE A 380 15.26 13.17 -1.02
CA ILE A 380 15.16 11.71 -0.96
C ILE A 380 15.11 11.26 0.48
N ASP A 381 14.05 10.54 0.82
CA ASP A 381 13.92 9.81 2.07
C ASP A 381 14.44 8.38 1.88
N ILE A 382 15.44 8.00 2.67
CA ILE A 382 16.00 6.64 2.69
C ILE A 382 15.62 5.90 3.97
N SER A 383 14.61 6.39 4.71
CA SER A 383 14.27 5.83 6.00
C SER A 383 13.94 4.34 5.93
N GLY A 384 14.58 3.58 6.80
CA GLY A 384 14.53 2.11 6.84
C GLY A 384 15.67 1.41 6.08
N ALA A 385 16.63 2.17 5.52
CA ALA A 385 17.85 1.64 4.92
C ALA A 385 19.07 1.67 5.88
N GLY A 386 18.91 2.18 7.11
CA GLY A 386 20.02 2.30 8.06
C GLY A 386 20.77 1.00 8.34
N VAL A 387 20.05 -0.12 8.50
CA VAL A 387 20.68 -1.43 8.73
C VAL A 387 21.52 -1.90 7.54
N VAL A 388 21.07 -1.71 6.30
CA VAL A 388 21.85 -2.12 5.11
C VAL A 388 23.12 -1.29 4.99
N PHE A 389 23.04 0.02 5.24
CA PHE A 389 24.23 0.88 5.21
C PHE A 389 25.24 0.49 6.29
N ALA A 390 24.80 0.28 7.52
CA ALA A 390 25.71 -0.09 8.61
C ALA A 390 26.41 -1.43 8.34
N VAL A 391 25.66 -2.43 7.86
CA VAL A 391 26.22 -3.75 7.49
C VAL A 391 27.22 -3.59 6.35
N THR A 392 26.89 -2.87 5.28
CA THR A 392 27.77 -2.67 4.12
C THR A 392 29.06 -1.93 4.49
N ILE A 393 28.98 -0.90 5.34
CA ILE A 393 30.16 -0.17 5.82
C ILE A 393 31.05 -1.09 6.65
N ALA A 394 30.49 -1.82 7.62
CA ALA A 394 31.25 -2.77 8.43
C ALA A 394 31.90 -3.85 7.56
N SER A 395 31.16 -4.38 6.59
CA SER A 395 31.63 -5.39 5.64
C SER A 395 32.80 -4.88 4.82
N ALA A 396 32.74 -3.65 4.31
CA ALA A 396 33.81 -3.05 3.53
C ALA A 396 35.10 -2.88 4.35
N ILE A 397 34.99 -2.47 5.61
CA ILE A 397 36.15 -2.30 6.50
C ILE A 397 36.75 -3.67 6.89
N LEU A 398 35.90 -4.67 7.14
CA LEU A 398 36.33 -6.02 7.53
C LEU A 398 36.77 -6.90 6.35
N GLY A 399 36.46 -6.49 5.11
CA GLY A 399 36.76 -7.24 3.89
C GLY A 399 35.85 -8.45 3.65
N ASP A 400 34.69 -8.51 4.32
CA ASP A 400 33.75 -9.62 4.17
C ASP A 400 32.71 -9.26 3.10
N PRO A 401 32.48 -10.05 2.03
CA PRO A 401 31.54 -9.67 0.97
C PRO A 401 30.07 -9.71 1.44
N VAL A 402 29.28 -8.71 1.05
CA VAL A 402 27.81 -8.76 1.22
C VAL A 402 27.20 -9.58 0.07
N ARG A 403 26.31 -10.50 0.43
CA ARG A 403 25.53 -11.29 -0.50
C ARG A 403 24.61 -10.40 -1.35
N SER A 404 24.71 -10.51 -2.67
CA SER A 404 23.87 -9.74 -3.62
C SER A 404 22.42 -10.20 -3.68
N ASP A 405 22.09 -11.36 -3.10
CA ASP A 405 20.74 -11.93 -3.07
C ASP A 405 19.96 -11.58 -1.79
N VAL A 406 20.53 -10.73 -0.91
CA VAL A 406 19.96 -10.30 0.36
C VAL A 406 19.61 -8.82 0.31
N SER A 407 18.38 -8.46 0.68
CA SER A 407 18.00 -7.08 1.01
C SER A 407 17.67 -6.98 2.50
N MET A 408 17.98 -5.83 3.10
CA MET A 408 17.79 -5.61 4.53
C MET A 408 17.01 -4.33 4.76
N PHE A 409 15.99 -4.39 5.61
CA PHE A 409 15.20 -3.24 6.00
C PHE A 409 15.17 -3.14 7.52
N GLY A 410 15.42 -1.93 8.03
CA GLY A 410 15.37 -1.62 9.44
C GLY A 410 16.07 -0.30 9.72
N THR A 411 15.56 0.43 10.69
CA THR A 411 16.29 1.54 11.32
C THR A 411 17.18 0.98 12.42
N LEU A 412 18.20 1.74 12.82
CA LEU A 412 19.08 1.37 13.93
C LEU A 412 18.91 2.37 15.06
N ASP A 413 18.88 1.86 16.29
CA ASP A 413 18.98 2.69 17.50
C ASP A 413 20.45 2.80 17.98
N GLY A 414 20.68 3.63 19.00
CA GLY A 414 22.01 3.80 19.61
C GLY A 414 22.59 2.54 20.28
N ASN A 415 21.79 1.49 20.46
CA ASN A 415 22.14 0.22 21.09
C ASN A 415 22.36 -0.91 20.08
N LEU A 416 22.41 -0.59 18.77
CA LEU A 416 22.56 -1.57 17.68
C LEU A 416 21.34 -2.47 17.48
N THR A 417 20.20 -2.10 18.05
CA THR A 417 18.92 -2.76 17.82
C THR A 417 18.42 -2.42 16.43
N VAL A 418 17.94 -3.42 15.71
CA VAL A 418 17.25 -3.22 14.43
C VAL A 418 15.77 -3.01 14.73
N GLU A 419 15.28 -1.80 14.46
CA GLU A 419 13.91 -1.39 14.79
C GLU A 419 12.95 -1.54 13.59
N PRO A 420 11.66 -1.84 13.87
CA PRO A 420 10.60 -1.88 12.86
C PRO A 420 10.47 -0.59 12.06
N ILE A 421 10.08 -0.74 10.80
CA ILE A 421 9.75 0.37 9.89
C ILE A 421 8.23 0.49 9.77
N ASP A 422 7.74 1.72 9.83
CA ASP A 422 6.34 2.01 9.55
C ASP A 422 6.00 1.85 8.07
N ASP A 423 4.77 1.44 7.78
CA ASP A 423 4.22 1.26 6.43
C ASP A 423 5.02 0.29 5.52
N LEU A 424 5.86 -0.60 6.07
CA LEU A 424 6.72 -1.45 5.24
C LEU A 424 5.92 -2.30 4.23
N GLU A 425 4.77 -2.85 4.64
CA GLU A 425 3.89 -3.63 3.76
C GLU A 425 3.51 -2.82 2.51
N ASP A 426 3.15 -1.55 2.68
CA ASP A 426 2.76 -0.66 1.58
C ASP A 426 3.94 -0.31 0.67
N ARG A 427 5.13 -0.12 1.24
CA ARG A 427 6.35 0.29 0.53
C ARG A 427 6.92 -0.80 -0.40
N ILE A 428 6.71 -2.07 -0.07
CA ILE A 428 7.30 -3.20 -0.81
C ILE A 428 6.29 -4.02 -1.62
N SER A 429 4.98 -3.84 -1.40
CA SER A 429 3.92 -4.68 -1.97
C SER A 429 3.91 -4.80 -3.50
N GLY A 430 4.48 -3.83 -4.23
CA GLY A 430 4.55 -3.81 -5.70
C GLY A 430 5.88 -4.26 -6.32
N CYS A 431 6.88 -4.64 -5.53
CA CYS A 431 8.26 -4.84 -5.99
C CYS A 431 8.53 -6.18 -6.71
N ARG A 432 7.93 -6.40 -7.90
CA ARG A 432 8.10 -7.64 -8.68
C ARG A 432 9.40 -7.74 -9.50
N GLN A 433 10.01 -6.62 -9.91
CA GLN A 433 11.14 -6.63 -10.86
C GLN A 433 12.53 -6.77 -10.21
N HIS A 434 12.65 -6.50 -8.91
CA HIS A 434 13.93 -6.49 -8.18
C HIS A 434 13.86 -7.37 -6.91
N SER A 435 13.12 -8.48 -6.95
CA SER A 435 12.89 -9.32 -5.78
C SER A 435 14.19 -10.05 -5.33
N PRO A 436 14.70 -9.80 -4.11
CA PRO A 436 15.81 -10.56 -3.55
C PRO A 436 15.38 -12.01 -3.23
N ARG A 437 16.34 -12.90 -3.01
CA ARG A 437 16.04 -14.27 -2.53
C ARG A 437 15.81 -14.32 -1.03
N GLU A 438 16.41 -13.39 -0.30
CA GLU A 438 16.26 -13.29 1.15
C GLU A 438 16.03 -11.84 1.59
N LEU A 439 15.02 -11.64 2.44
CA LEU A 439 14.71 -10.38 3.11
C LEU A 439 15.08 -10.48 4.58
N VAL A 440 15.91 -9.55 5.05
CA VAL A 440 16.26 -9.40 6.46
C VAL A 440 15.46 -8.27 7.06
N LEU A 441 14.71 -8.56 8.12
CA LEU A 441 13.73 -7.64 8.70
C LEU A 441 13.83 -7.58 10.22
N PRO A 442 13.34 -6.49 10.84
CA PRO A 442 13.29 -6.36 12.28
C PRO A 442 12.26 -7.35 12.87
N VAL A 443 12.56 -7.92 14.04
CA VAL A 443 11.55 -8.68 14.79
C VAL A 443 10.33 -7.81 15.09
N GLY A 444 9.12 -8.36 14.94
CA GLY A 444 7.86 -7.63 15.15
C GLY A 444 7.18 -7.16 13.86
N GLN A 445 7.81 -7.31 12.69
CA GLN A 445 7.18 -7.08 11.38
C GLN A 445 6.61 -8.35 10.73
N ASN A 446 6.01 -9.23 11.53
CA ASN A 446 5.45 -10.50 11.05
C ASN A 446 4.18 -10.38 10.18
N TYR A 447 3.63 -9.18 10.01
CA TYR A 447 2.43 -8.93 9.21
C TYR A 447 2.70 -8.80 7.71
N ILE A 448 3.96 -8.74 7.28
CA ILE A 448 4.33 -8.44 5.89
C ILE A 448 4.30 -9.65 4.95
N ASP A 449 3.98 -10.85 5.45
CA ASP A 449 3.98 -12.10 4.66
C ASP A 449 3.19 -11.99 3.35
N ARG A 450 2.10 -11.21 3.36
CA ARG A 450 1.30 -10.93 2.15
C ARG A 450 2.04 -10.08 1.13
N ALA A 451 2.73 -9.02 1.56
CA ALA A 451 3.52 -8.19 0.66
C ALA A 451 4.71 -8.96 0.09
N VAL A 452 5.40 -9.78 0.91
CA VAL A 452 6.50 -10.63 0.44
C VAL A 452 6.04 -11.60 -0.64
N ARG A 453 4.90 -12.28 -0.45
CA ARG A 453 4.32 -13.16 -1.48
C ARG A 453 3.98 -12.41 -2.78
N ARG A 454 3.64 -11.13 -2.71
CA ARG A 454 3.36 -10.30 -3.90
C ARG A 454 4.63 -9.87 -4.63
N MET A 455 5.77 -9.80 -3.93
CA MET A 455 7.08 -9.53 -4.54
C MET A 455 7.58 -10.73 -5.36
N GLY A 456 7.32 -11.95 -4.90
CA GLY A 456 7.64 -13.17 -5.64
C GLY A 456 7.53 -14.43 -4.78
N ASP A 457 7.41 -15.58 -5.44
CA ASP A 457 7.44 -16.87 -4.77
C ASP A 457 8.87 -17.23 -4.34
N GLY A 458 9.00 -17.86 -3.16
CA GLY A 458 10.27 -18.40 -2.69
C GLY A 458 11.23 -17.39 -2.03
N ILE A 459 10.78 -16.17 -1.74
CA ILE A 459 11.56 -15.21 -0.94
C ILE A 459 11.61 -15.70 0.51
N LYS A 460 12.82 -15.96 1.02
CA LYS A 460 13.05 -16.30 2.42
C LYS A 460 13.01 -15.01 3.25
N VAL A 461 12.27 -15.02 4.36
CA VAL A 461 12.29 -13.92 5.33
C VAL A 461 13.06 -14.35 6.57
N THR A 462 14.05 -13.55 6.97
CA THR A 462 14.86 -13.77 8.17
C THR A 462 14.70 -12.57 9.09
N TYR A 463 14.14 -12.80 10.28
CA TYR A 463 13.97 -11.75 11.28
C TYR A 463 15.21 -11.61 12.15
N VAL A 464 15.64 -10.39 12.43
CA VAL A 464 16.80 -10.04 13.24
C VAL A 464 16.44 -8.99 14.29
N THR A 465 17.17 -8.98 15.39
CA THR A 465 17.01 -8.03 16.49
C THR A 465 18.14 -7.02 16.56
N THR A 466 19.33 -7.39 16.05
CA THR A 466 20.54 -6.59 16.23
C THR A 466 21.41 -6.52 14.97
N LEU A 467 22.23 -5.48 14.88
CA LEU A 467 23.17 -5.29 13.77
C LEU A 467 24.12 -6.49 13.55
N PRO A 468 24.71 -7.13 14.59
CA PRO A 468 25.54 -8.34 14.40
C PRO A 468 24.79 -9.52 13.77
N GLU A 469 23.50 -9.68 14.07
CA GLU A 469 22.68 -10.73 13.45
C GLU A 469 22.44 -10.43 11.97
N ALA A 470 22.07 -9.20 11.64
CA ALA A 470 21.91 -8.74 10.27
C ALA A 470 23.19 -8.93 9.46
N TYR A 471 24.34 -8.56 10.03
CA TYR A 471 25.65 -8.75 9.43
C TYR A 471 25.91 -10.22 9.08
N ARG A 472 25.68 -11.13 10.03
CA ARG A 472 25.90 -12.56 9.83
C ARG A 472 25.02 -13.16 8.74
N VAL A 473 23.78 -12.70 8.62
CA VAL A 473 22.88 -13.17 7.53
C VAL A 473 23.36 -12.66 6.17
N ALA A 474 23.81 -11.40 6.13
CA ALA A 474 24.23 -10.73 4.90
C ALA A 474 25.61 -11.17 4.37
N THR A 475 26.56 -11.52 5.25
CA THR A 475 27.94 -11.88 4.86
C THR A 475 28.27 -13.36 5.09
N GLY A 476 27.50 -14.06 5.91
CA GLY A 476 27.82 -15.40 6.39
C GLY A 476 28.92 -15.43 7.47
N GLN A 477 29.44 -14.27 7.88
CA GLN A 477 30.53 -14.14 8.86
C GLN A 477 30.04 -13.53 10.18
N PRO A 478 30.64 -13.88 11.34
CA PRO A 478 30.35 -13.19 12.57
C PRO A 478 30.94 -11.76 12.53
N LEU A 479 30.20 -10.79 13.07
CA LEU A 479 30.71 -9.43 13.23
C LEU A 479 31.88 -9.43 14.22
N ARG A 480 32.99 -8.82 13.82
CA ARG A 480 34.26 -8.82 14.56
C ARG A 480 34.87 -7.42 14.61
N LEU A 481 35.84 -7.23 15.50
CA LEU A 481 36.60 -5.98 15.56
C LEU A 481 37.54 -5.85 14.36
N ALA A 482 37.65 -4.63 13.83
CA ALA A 482 38.65 -4.24 12.86
C ALA A 482 40.03 -4.31 13.50
N GLN A 483 40.98 -4.91 12.78
CA GLN A 483 42.34 -5.11 13.26
C GLN A 483 43.26 -3.97 12.88
#